data_AF-A0A923R1M1-F1
#
_entry.id   AF-A0A923R1M1-F1
#
_cell.length_a   1.000
_cell.length_b   1.000
_cell.length_c   1.000
_cell.angle_alpha   90.00
_cell.angle_beta   90.00
_cell.angle_gamma   90.00
#
_symmetry.space_group_name_H-M   'P 1'
#
loop_
_entity.id
_entity.type
_entity.pdbx_description
1 polymer ?
#
loop_
_entity_poly.entity_id
_entity_poly.type
_entity_poly.pdbx_seq_one_letter_code
_entity_poly.pdbx_strand_id
1 'polypeptide(L)'
;SLRQNQSVNGIKNFTLPDFNLAMNRVMPFQNVSGGKKTEIIRKFNLAYNFNLQNLITNDSNVVGSKSLGKDSFLLADNKTWQKRGYYNFSNDFDYLTRPDKLNNGIKHSIPISTSVKVLKYFSLNPNMTYEEFWYNRSINHTVAIADNGATIIKKDTVQGFSRASQYSMGTGLTTRVYGTFFIRKGRVEALRHTLIPNLSYTYRPDFAESSYGYYDKLKVNNQDVYRSKFEGFVMGGPGIGKTSAIGLSLNNNFELKVKEKSDSVSVKRKYKKISLLDNLGLSSAYNLAADSFNLSNIAFTARTKLFSLFDIAYSGSIDPYERITDTTKTGSKYSRRINEFQLNKIKGKGIGNLVTSNLAFSFNLNSEKLKRKKKPEVDERASGIQAMSPTDEVLRDIKNNPNNYLDFTIPWSIYLAYNLNYNQYFVPGASRDGYNHSITYNGDLSLSEKWKVQFSSGYNLTQKLVTYTRFGITRDLHCWVMSLNWVPPIPGTINSGSYNFQLNVKSSVLQDLKLTKNRFWTDQ
;
A
#
# COMPACT_ATOMS: atom_id res chain seq x y z
N SER A 1 16.61 23.57 0.59
CA SER A 1 17.30 23.66 1.89
C SER A 1 18.44 22.65 1.90
N LEU A 2 19.56 22.95 2.58
CA LEU A 2 20.62 21.95 2.77
C LEU A 2 20.07 20.84 3.67
N ARG A 3 20.14 19.59 3.21
CA ARG A 3 19.74 18.42 4.01
C ARG A 3 20.92 17.47 4.15
N GLN A 4 21.22 17.09 5.38
CA GLN A 4 22.20 16.06 5.68
C GLN A 4 21.49 14.76 6.05
N ASN A 5 21.93 13.66 5.47
CA ASN A 5 21.55 12.31 5.89
C ASN A 5 22.81 11.49 6.13
N GLN A 6 22.81 10.68 7.19
CA GLN A 6 23.91 9.80 7.55
C GLN A 6 23.42 8.36 7.69
N SER A 7 24.06 7.43 6.98
CA SER A 7 23.77 6.01 7.11
C SER A 7 24.46 5.41 8.34
N VAL A 8 23.93 4.28 8.83
CA VAL A 8 24.55 3.47 9.90
C VAL A 8 25.97 3.02 9.52
N ASN A 9 26.26 2.94 8.21
CA ASN A 9 27.56 2.54 7.68
C ASN A 9 28.54 3.71 7.56
N GLY A 10 28.18 4.95 7.94
CA GLY A 10 29.08 6.11 7.93
C GLY A 10 29.07 6.97 6.65
N ILE A 11 28.22 6.64 5.67
CA ILE A 11 28.02 7.49 4.48
C ILE A 11 27.25 8.73 4.88
N LYS A 12 27.79 9.90 4.59
CA LYS A 12 27.15 11.21 4.78
C LYS A 12 26.83 11.82 3.43
N ASN A 13 25.57 12.18 3.24
CA ASN A 13 25.02 12.77 2.03
C ASN A 13 24.52 14.18 2.34
N PHE A 14 25.08 15.18 1.66
CA PHE A 14 24.67 16.57 1.75
C PHE A 14 23.95 16.94 0.46
N THR A 15 22.62 16.97 0.52
CA THR A 15 21.80 17.42 -0.61
C THR A 15 21.80 18.94 -0.61
N LEU A 16 22.40 19.51 -1.64
CA LEU A 16 22.37 20.93 -1.94
C LEU A 16 20.98 21.33 -2.45
N PRO A 17 20.66 22.63 -2.63
CA PRO A 17 19.38 23.04 -3.19
C PRO A 17 19.04 22.28 -4.49
N ASP A 18 17.93 21.56 -4.46
CA ASP A 18 17.33 20.90 -5.61
C ASP A 18 16.30 21.83 -6.28
N PHE A 19 16.14 21.70 -7.59
CA PHE A 19 15.15 22.43 -8.36
C PHE A 19 14.16 21.45 -8.99
N ASN A 20 12.88 21.72 -8.78
CA ASN A 20 11.79 20.92 -9.31
C ASN A 20 10.85 21.82 -10.09
N LEU A 21 10.60 21.49 -11.35
CA LEU A 21 9.57 22.12 -12.17
C LEU A 21 8.62 21.03 -12.64
N ALA A 22 7.34 21.23 -12.36
CA ALA A 22 6.28 20.34 -12.82
C ALA A 22 5.31 21.16 -13.68
N MET A 23 5.22 20.81 -14.96
CA MET A 23 4.18 21.30 -15.84
C MET A 23 2.91 20.52 -15.55
N ASN A 24 1.83 21.24 -15.21
CA ASN A 24 0.50 20.64 -15.11
C ASN A 24 0.14 19.93 -16.42
N ARG A 25 -0.67 18.89 -16.30
CA ARG A 25 -1.14 18.13 -17.46
C ARG A 25 -1.90 19.04 -18.43
N VAL A 26 -1.51 19.02 -19.70
CA VAL A 26 -2.16 19.76 -20.79
C VAL A 26 -2.77 18.80 -21.80
N MET A 27 -3.88 19.22 -22.42
CA MET A 27 -4.54 18.53 -23.53
C MET A 27 -4.40 19.38 -24.80
N PRO A 28 -3.25 19.33 -25.49
CA PRO A 28 -2.92 20.30 -26.55
C PRO A 28 -3.91 20.31 -27.71
N PHE A 29 -4.63 19.21 -27.95
CA PHE A 29 -5.57 19.06 -29.05
C PHE A 29 -7.04 19.08 -28.60
N GLN A 30 -7.36 19.48 -27.37
CA GLN A 30 -8.73 19.44 -26.83
C GLN A 30 -9.75 20.16 -27.73
N ASN A 31 -9.32 21.25 -28.36
CA ASN A 31 -10.13 22.14 -29.20
C ASN A 31 -10.11 21.79 -30.69
N VAL A 32 -9.41 20.72 -31.12
CA VAL A 32 -9.41 20.32 -32.53
C VAL A 32 -10.82 19.95 -32.96
N SER A 33 -11.34 20.67 -33.97
CA SER A 33 -12.65 20.38 -34.55
C SER A 33 -12.57 19.14 -35.45
N GLY A 34 -13.63 18.34 -35.42
CA GLY A 34 -13.72 17.08 -36.15
C GLY A 34 -14.63 16.10 -35.42
N GLY A 35 -15.31 15.24 -36.17
CA GLY A 35 -16.20 14.23 -35.60
C GLY A 35 -15.44 13.14 -34.82
N LYS A 36 -16.00 11.93 -34.76
CA LYS A 36 -15.44 10.80 -33.97
C LYS A 36 -13.96 10.49 -34.25
N LYS A 37 -13.44 10.81 -35.45
CA LYS A 37 -12.03 10.56 -35.82
C LYS A 37 -11.02 11.40 -35.02
N THR A 38 -11.39 12.57 -34.52
CA THR A 38 -10.48 13.43 -33.72
C THR A 38 -10.58 13.17 -32.22
N GLU A 39 -11.46 12.27 -31.77
CA GLU A 39 -11.67 12.02 -30.34
C GLU A 39 -10.41 11.51 -29.62
N ILE A 40 -9.57 10.73 -30.32
CA ILE A 40 -8.31 10.18 -29.80
C ILE A 40 -7.31 11.29 -29.48
N ILE A 41 -7.10 12.20 -30.42
CA ILE A 41 -6.15 13.30 -30.26
C ILE A 41 -6.67 14.33 -29.25
N ARG A 42 -7.99 14.59 -29.20
CA ARG A 42 -8.59 15.54 -28.23
C ARG A 42 -8.38 15.14 -26.78
N LYS A 43 -8.23 13.84 -26.51
CA LYS A 43 -7.98 13.28 -25.18
C LYS A 43 -6.50 12.93 -24.94
N PHE A 44 -5.62 13.34 -25.83
CA PHE A 44 -4.18 13.24 -25.63
C PHE A 44 -3.75 14.15 -24.49
N ASN A 45 -3.09 13.56 -23.50
CA ASN A 45 -2.58 14.22 -22.31
C ASN A 45 -1.06 14.20 -22.34
N LEU A 46 -0.47 15.35 -22.05
CA LEU A 46 0.97 15.52 -21.89
C LEU A 46 1.23 16.19 -20.54
N ALA A 47 2.18 15.69 -19.78
CA ALA A 47 2.77 16.44 -18.67
C ALA A 47 4.29 16.37 -18.79
N TYR A 48 4.98 17.23 -18.04
CA TYR A 48 6.43 17.29 -18.03
C TYR A 48 6.91 17.60 -16.62
N ASN A 49 7.82 16.79 -16.11
CA ASN A 49 8.51 17.04 -14.84
C ASN A 49 10.00 17.14 -15.10
N PHE A 50 10.61 18.14 -14.49
CA PHE A 50 12.03 18.40 -14.49
C PHE A 50 12.51 18.41 -13.05
N ASN A 51 13.54 17.62 -12.77
CA ASN A 51 14.19 17.57 -11.46
C ASN A 51 15.70 17.73 -11.67
N LEU A 52 16.29 18.71 -10.99
CA LEU A 52 17.72 18.93 -10.89
C LEU A 52 18.11 18.67 -9.44
N GLN A 53 19.09 17.79 -9.24
CA GLN A 53 19.59 17.45 -7.91
C GLN A 53 21.11 17.57 -7.90
N ASN A 54 21.60 18.13 -6.80
CA ASN A 54 23.02 18.30 -6.52
C ASN A 54 23.33 17.66 -5.18
N LEU A 55 24.25 16.69 -5.17
CA LEU A 55 24.61 15.92 -3.98
C LEU A 55 26.13 15.92 -3.79
N ILE A 56 26.56 16.21 -2.56
CA ILE A 56 27.91 15.92 -2.10
C ILE A 56 27.84 14.68 -1.21
N THR A 57 28.73 13.72 -1.43
CA THR A 57 28.79 12.47 -0.65
C THR A 57 30.23 12.07 -0.37
N ASN A 58 30.49 11.42 0.77
CA ASN A 58 31.77 10.75 1.02
C ASN A 58 31.81 9.29 0.56
N ASP A 59 30.78 8.83 -0.15
CA ASP A 59 30.75 7.49 -0.73
C ASP A 59 31.76 7.38 -1.88
N SER A 60 32.83 6.63 -1.65
CA SER A 60 33.89 6.39 -2.63
C SER A 60 33.40 5.68 -3.89
N ASN A 61 32.24 5.01 -3.87
CA ASN A 61 31.62 4.46 -5.09
C ASN A 61 31.10 5.54 -6.03
N VAL A 62 30.82 6.73 -5.51
CA VAL A 62 30.26 7.87 -6.25
C VAL A 62 31.34 8.87 -6.63
N VAL A 63 32.29 9.14 -5.72
CA VAL A 63 33.34 10.15 -5.90
C VAL A 63 34.68 9.58 -6.40
N GLY A 64 34.88 8.26 -6.42
CA GLY A 64 36.15 7.65 -6.85
C GLY A 64 37.30 7.77 -5.82
N SER A 65 38.41 7.06 -6.04
CA SER A 65 39.54 6.94 -5.09
C SER A 65 40.61 8.05 -5.24
N LYS A 66 41.22 8.49 -4.14
CA LYS A 66 42.28 9.52 -4.11
C LYS A 66 43.68 8.99 -4.44
N SER A 67 43.99 7.72 -4.13
CA SER A 67 45.39 7.24 -4.07
C SER A 67 45.85 6.36 -5.25
N LEU A 68 45.05 6.23 -6.30
CA LEU A 68 45.44 5.52 -7.52
C LEU A 68 45.09 6.42 -8.70
N GLY A 69 46.11 6.88 -9.44
CA GLY A 69 45.99 7.86 -10.53
C GLY A 69 45.14 7.46 -11.75
N LYS A 70 44.25 6.48 -11.63
CA LYS A 70 43.11 6.18 -12.51
C LYS A 70 42.07 5.44 -11.64
N ASP A 71 40.83 5.92 -11.63
CA ASP A 71 39.75 5.42 -10.78
C ASP A 71 39.59 3.88 -10.92
N SER A 72 40.14 3.11 -9.98
CA SER A 72 40.09 1.64 -10.00
C SER A 72 39.72 1.12 -8.62
N PHE A 73 38.81 0.15 -8.55
CA PHE A 73 38.56 -0.64 -7.35
C PHE A 73 38.67 -2.13 -7.65
N LEU A 74 39.06 -2.89 -6.63
CA LEU A 74 39.17 -4.34 -6.66
C LEU A 74 37.78 -4.94 -6.34
N LEU A 75 37.24 -5.77 -7.23
CA LEU A 75 36.23 -6.78 -6.86
C LEU A 75 36.93 -8.13 -6.83
N ALA A 76 37.79 -8.36 -5.85
CA ALA A 76 38.48 -9.63 -5.70
C ALA A 76 37.75 -10.50 -4.67
N ASP A 77 37.01 -11.50 -5.17
CA ASP A 77 36.51 -12.67 -4.41
C ASP A 77 35.55 -12.33 -3.24
N ASN A 78 34.49 -13.11 -3.07
CA ASN A 78 33.60 -13.09 -1.90
C ASN A 78 34.32 -13.25 -0.53
N LYS A 79 35.65 -13.38 -0.49
CA LYS A 79 36.45 -13.58 0.72
C LYS A 79 37.35 -12.41 1.13
N THR A 80 37.56 -11.37 0.32
CA THR A 80 38.40 -10.22 0.70
C THR A 80 37.77 -8.88 0.36
N TRP A 81 36.93 -8.37 1.25
CA TRP A 81 36.53 -6.96 1.22
C TRP A 81 37.74 -6.09 1.57
N GLN A 82 38.38 -5.45 0.58
CA GLN A 82 39.20 -4.28 0.85
C GLN A 82 38.32 -3.26 1.59
N LYS A 83 38.77 -2.81 2.77
CA LYS A 83 38.02 -1.99 3.71
C LYS A 83 37.45 -0.77 2.98
N ARG A 84 36.12 -0.69 2.86
CA ARG A 84 35.40 0.44 2.24
C ARG A 84 35.87 1.73 2.88
N GLY A 85 36.67 2.52 2.16
CA GLY A 85 37.11 3.83 2.62
C GLY A 85 36.02 4.85 2.37
N TYR A 86 35.47 5.45 3.43
CA TYR A 86 34.71 6.69 3.30
C TYR A 86 35.67 7.85 3.46
N TYR A 87 35.47 8.89 2.66
CA TYR A 87 36.20 10.13 2.88
C TYR A 87 35.74 10.80 4.18
N ASN A 88 36.69 11.41 4.88
CA ASN A 88 36.39 12.21 6.03
C ASN A 88 36.10 13.63 5.54
N PHE A 89 34.85 14.07 5.65
CA PHE A 89 34.45 15.42 5.26
C PHE A 89 35.31 16.53 5.87
N SER A 90 35.90 16.35 7.07
CA SER A 90 36.79 17.34 7.68
C SER A 90 38.14 17.45 6.99
N ASN A 91 38.66 16.34 6.46
CA ASN A 91 40.00 16.28 5.87
C ASN A 91 39.97 16.29 4.33
N ASP A 92 38.83 15.94 3.75
CA ASP A 92 38.65 15.70 2.32
C ASP A 92 37.65 16.67 1.67
N PHE A 93 37.19 17.71 2.39
CA PHE A 93 36.17 18.64 1.92
C PHE A 93 36.45 19.17 0.51
N ASP A 94 37.67 19.66 0.27
CA ASP A 94 38.08 20.21 -1.02
C ASP A 94 37.95 19.18 -2.14
N TYR A 95 38.35 17.94 -1.89
CA TYR A 95 38.21 16.85 -2.87
C TYR A 95 36.74 16.50 -3.12
N LEU A 96 35.93 16.41 -2.06
CA LEU A 96 34.52 16.06 -2.16
C LEU A 96 33.67 17.16 -2.82
N THR A 97 34.13 18.41 -2.80
CA THR A 97 33.44 19.57 -3.38
C THR A 97 33.93 19.94 -4.77
N ARG A 98 34.96 19.26 -5.29
CA ARG A 98 35.42 19.45 -6.67
C ARG A 98 34.29 19.22 -7.68
N PRO A 99 34.15 20.07 -8.72
CA PRO A 99 33.09 19.93 -9.72
C PRO A 99 33.01 18.55 -10.39
N ASP A 100 34.16 17.89 -10.60
CA ASP A 100 34.25 16.55 -11.18
C ASP A 100 33.85 15.41 -10.22
N LYS A 101 33.68 15.74 -8.93
CA LYS A 101 33.33 14.82 -7.84
C LYS A 101 31.91 15.03 -7.32
N LEU A 102 31.31 16.19 -7.61
CA LEU A 102 29.90 16.44 -7.35
C LEU A 102 29.02 15.39 -8.03
N ASN A 103 27.98 14.96 -7.33
CA ASN A 103 26.96 14.08 -7.89
C ASN A 103 25.74 14.93 -8.25
N ASN A 104 25.84 15.60 -9.39
CA ASN A 104 24.77 16.40 -9.96
C ASN A 104 24.12 15.66 -11.13
N GLY A 105 22.81 15.79 -11.26
CA GLY A 105 22.07 15.20 -12.37
C GLY A 105 20.78 15.95 -12.65
N ILE A 106 20.26 15.76 -13.85
CA ILE A 106 18.94 16.25 -14.26
C ILE A 106 18.11 15.05 -14.70
N LYS A 107 16.84 15.01 -14.30
CA LYS A 107 15.86 14.05 -14.77
C LYS A 107 14.67 14.76 -15.41
N HIS A 108 14.39 14.39 -16.64
CA HIS A 108 13.18 14.74 -17.38
C HIS A 108 12.21 13.57 -17.33
N SER A 109 10.93 13.83 -17.09
CA SER A 109 9.86 12.82 -17.12
C SER A 109 8.66 13.34 -17.89
N ILE A 110 8.34 12.68 -18.99
CA ILE A 110 7.27 13.03 -19.92
C ILE A 110 6.26 11.88 -19.95
N PRO A 111 5.26 11.88 -19.05
CA PRO A 111 4.14 10.94 -19.15
C PRO A 111 3.12 11.44 -20.19
N ILE A 112 2.79 10.54 -21.11
CA ILE A 112 1.84 10.72 -22.20
C ILE A 112 0.72 9.70 -22.02
N SER A 113 -0.54 10.13 -22.17
CA SER A 113 -1.66 9.19 -22.13
C SER A 113 -2.86 9.65 -22.94
N THR A 114 -3.70 8.71 -23.34
CA THR A 114 -5.02 9.01 -23.91
C THR A 114 -6.05 8.03 -23.39
N SER A 115 -7.33 8.36 -23.50
CA SER A 115 -8.43 7.49 -23.07
C SER A 115 -9.60 7.61 -24.03
N VAL A 116 -9.90 6.55 -24.77
CA VAL A 116 -10.93 6.59 -25.82
C VAL A 116 -11.95 5.49 -25.67
N LYS A 117 -13.18 5.80 -26.09
CA LYS A 117 -14.27 4.83 -26.17
C LYS A 117 -14.23 4.11 -27.51
N VAL A 118 -13.96 2.81 -27.48
CA VAL A 118 -14.00 1.92 -28.65
C VAL A 118 -15.32 1.17 -28.64
N LEU A 119 -16.04 1.19 -29.76
CA LEU A 119 -17.37 0.57 -29.90
C LEU A 119 -18.40 1.00 -28.82
N LYS A 120 -18.23 2.17 -28.18
CA LYS A 120 -19.02 2.70 -27.05
C LYS A 120 -18.90 1.93 -25.72
N TYR A 121 -18.56 0.64 -25.75
CA TYR A 121 -18.54 -0.21 -24.56
C TYR A 121 -17.16 -0.30 -23.89
N PHE A 122 -16.09 -0.23 -24.70
CA PHE A 122 -14.74 -0.42 -24.20
C PHE A 122 -14.03 0.91 -24.00
N SER A 123 -13.33 1.05 -22.87
CA SER A 123 -12.37 2.13 -22.64
C SER A 123 -10.97 1.63 -22.97
N LEU A 124 -10.36 2.15 -24.04
CA LEU A 124 -8.96 1.90 -24.40
C LEU A 124 -8.09 3.04 -23.85
N ASN A 125 -7.04 2.70 -23.12
CA ASN A 125 -6.20 3.66 -22.39
C ASN A 125 -4.71 3.47 -22.71
N PRO A 126 -4.23 3.91 -23.89
CA PRO A 126 -2.81 3.92 -24.21
C PRO A 126 -2.06 4.94 -23.34
N ASN A 127 -0.84 4.59 -22.97
CA ASN A 127 0.07 5.43 -22.22
C ASN A 127 1.52 5.14 -22.60
N MET A 128 2.38 6.15 -22.44
CA MET A 128 3.82 6.03 -22.58
C MET A 128 4.45 6.95 -21.54
N THR A 129 5.49 6.47 -20.87
CA THR A 129 6.35 7.31 -20.04
C THR A 129 7.72 7.32 -20.67
N TYR A 130 8.23 8.51 -20.99
CA TYR A 130 9.61 8.73 -21.40
C TYR A 130 10.35 9.45 -20.28
N GLU A 131 11.50 8.92 -19.89
CA GLU A 131 12.40 9.56 -18.94
C GLU A 131 13.76 9.76 -19.58
N GLU A 132 14.40 10.88 -19.26
CA GLU A 132 15.76 11.18 -19.72
C GLU A 132 16.60 11.70 -18.55
N PHE A 133 17.83 11.21 -18.46
CA PHE A 133 18.79 11.51 -17.42
C PHE A 133 19.97 12.23 -18.05
N TRP A 134 20.31 13.40 -17.54
CA TRP A 134 21.49 14.15 -17.98
C TRP A 134 22.51 14.29 -16.86
N TYR A 135 23.76 14.11 -17.25
CA TYR A 135 24.93 14.21 -16.40
C TYR A 135 26.06 14.91 -17.15
N ASN A 136 26.99 15.51 -16.41
CA ASN A 136 28.24 16.09 -16.94
C ASN A 136 29.42 15.11 -16.90
N ARG A 137 29.15 13.84 -16.55
CA ARG A 137 30.11 12.75 -16.54
C ARG A 137 29.40 11.44 -16.80
N SER A 138 30.19 10.42 -17.13
CA SER A 138 29.77 9.03 -17.18
C SER A 138 30.86 8.16 -16.58
N ILE A 139 30.58 6.87 -16.49
CA ILE A 139 31.51 5.88 -15.99
C ILE A 139 31.82 4.90 -17.12
N ASN A 140 33.09 4.59 -17.30
CA ASN A 140 33.56 3.51 -18.15
C ASN A 140 34.06 2.35 -17.30
N HIS A 141 33.59 1.14 -17.57
CA HIS A 141 34.03 -0.05 -16.88
C HIS A 141 34.97 -0.87 -17.75
N THR A 142 36.08 -1.33 -17.17
CA THR A 142 37.02 -2.22 -17.84
C THR A 142 37.38 -3.40 -16.95
N VAL A 143 37.73 -4.53 -17.55
CA VAL A 143 38.24 -5.68 -16.82
C VAL A 143 39.73 -5.54 -16.65
N ALA A 144 40.23 -5.75 -15.44
CA ALA A 144 41.65 -5.77 -15.11
C ALA A 144 41.97 -6.99 -14.23
N ILE A 145 43.25 -7.31 -14.08
CA ILE A 145 43.75 -8.35 -13.18
C ILE A 145 44.47 -7.66 -12.03
N ALA A 146 44.06 -7.97 -10.81
CA ALA A 146 44.69 -7.48 -9.58
C ALA A 146 46.02 -8.19 -9.29
N ASP A 147 46.84 -7.61 -8.42
CA ASP A 147 48.16 -8.14 -8.04
C ASP A 147 48.11 -9.57 -7.45
N ASN A 148 46.97 -9.96 -6.87
CA ASN A 148 46.72 -11.31 -6.35
C ASN A 148 46.14 -12.28 -7.39
N GLY A 149 46.13 -11.90 -8.68
CA GLY A 149 45.61 -12.69 -9.79
C GLY A 149 44.08 -12.67 -9.93
N ALA A 150 43.36 -11.91 -9.11
CA ALA A 150 41.89 -11.82 -9.21
C ALA A 150 41.43 -10.93 -10.37
N THR A 151 40.43 -11.37 -11.12
CA THR A 151 39.73 -10.53 -12.11
C THR A 151 38.89 -9.47 -11.40
N ILE A 152 39.10 -8.19 -11.75
CA ILE A 152 38.40 -7.05 -11.16
C ILE A 152 37.74 -6.19 -12.24
N ILE A 153 36.75 -5.39 -11.83
CA ILE A 153 36.15 -4.37 -12.69
C ILE A 153 36.66 -3.00 -12.23
N LYS A 154 37.44 -2.36 -13.09
CA LYS A 154 37.89 -0.99 -12.93
C LYS A 154 36.82 0.00 -13.41
N LYS A 155 36.72 1.17 -12.76
CA LYS A 155 35.65 2.15 -12.95
C LYS A 155 36.24 3.53 -13.20
N ASP A 156 36.45 3.90 -14.46
CA ASP A 156 37.00 5.20 -14.81
C ASP A 156 35.91 6.27 -15.00
N THR A 157 36.06 7.43 -14.35
CA THR A 157 35.14 8.55 -14.56
C THR A 157 35.50 9.28 -15.86
N VAL A 158 34.57 9.34 -16.80
CA VAL A 158 34.72 10.07 -18.06
C VAL A 158 33.97 11.39 -17.97
N GLN A 159 34.70 12.51 -17.97
CA GLN A 159 34.11 13.84 -17.96
C GLN A 159 33.50 14.18 -19.32
N GLY A 160 32.36 14.88 -19.31
CA GLY A 160 31.64 15.28 -20.51
C GLY A 160 30.14 15.05 -20.38
N PHE A 161 29.37 15.80 -21.16
CA PHE A 161 27.91 15.64 -21.18
C PHE A 161 27.54 14.22 -21.60
N SER A 162 26.78 13.55 -20.75
CA SER A 162 26.26 12.21 -20.99
C SER A 162 24.76 12.20 -20.70
N ARG A 163 24.01 11.59 -21.62
CA ARG A 163 22.56 11.47 -21.50
C ARG A 163 22.14 10.01 -21.67
N ALA A 164 21.07 9.64 -20.99
CA ALA A 164 20.45 8.33 -21.16
C ALA A 164 18.94 8.46 -21.08
N SER A 165 18.25 7.67 -21.88
CA SER A 165 16.79 7.69 -21.94
C SER A 165 16.22 6.31 -21.66
N GLN A 166 15.11 6.26 -20.92
CA GLN A 166 14.29 5.06 -20.81
C GLN A 166 12.84 5.38 -21.12
N TYR A 167 12.14 4.38 -21.61
CA TYR A 167 10.71 4.50 -21.87
C TYR A 167 9.97 3.21 -21.59
N SER A 168 8.70 3.36 -21.24
CA SER A 168 7.74 2.27 -21.17
C SER A 168 6.46 2.68 -21.87
N MET A 169 5.81 1.71 -22.49
CA MET A 169 4.53 1.88 -23.17
C MET A 169 3.53 0.90 -22.56
N GLY A 170 2.28 1.31 -22.50
CA GLY A 170 1.21 0.47 -22.02
C GLY A 170 -0.11 0.78 -22.69
N THR A 171 -1.02 -0.18 -22.68
CA THR A 171 -2.41 0.05 -23.05
C THR A 171 -3.32 -0.84 -22.21
N GLY A 172 -4.52 -0.35 -21.90
CA GLY A 172 -5.51 -1.08 -21.12
C GLY A 172 -6.88 -0.98 -21.77
N LEU A 173 -7.53 -2.13 -21.99
CA LEU A 173 -8.90 -2.26 -22.47
C LEU A 173 -9.79 -2.72 -21.32
N THR A 174 -10.76 -1.87 -20.96
CA THR A 174 -11.68 -2.13 -19.85
C THR A 174 -13.13 -2.02 -20.32
N THR A 175 -14.01 -2.85 -19.77
CA THR A 175 -15.46 -2.73 -19.98
C THR A 175 -16.19 -3.05 -18.69
N ARG A 176 -17.50 -2.80 -18.65
CA ARG A 176 -18.36 -3.15 -17.52
C ARG A 176 -19.61 -3.84 -18.04
N VAL A 177 -19.82 -5.07 -17.60
CA VAL A 177 -20.95 -5.91 -17.97
C VAL A 177 -21.87 -6.04 -16.74
N TYR A 178 -23.16 -5.81 -16.95
CA TYR A 178 -24.17 -5.93 -15.91
C TYR A 178 -25.08 -7.13 -16.19
N GLY A 179 -25.17 -8.06 -15.25
CA GLY A 179 -26.07 -9.21 -15.26
C GLY A 179 -27.10 -9.12 -14.15
N THR A 180 -28.32 -9.60 -14.40
CA THR A 180 -29.37 -9.74 -13.37
C THR A 180 -30.05 -11.10 -13.52
N PHE A 181 -29.89 -11.95 -12.52
CA PHE A 181 -30.49 -13.27 -12.44
C PHE A 181 -31.73 -13.20 -11.55
N PHE A 182 -32.92 -13.38 -12.11
CA PHE A 182 -34.19 -13.31 -11.37
C PHE A 182 -34.45 -14.63 -10.64
N ILE A 183 -34.39 -14.61 -9.31
CA ILE A 183 -34.63 -15.79 -8.46
C ILE A 183 -36.10 -15.88 -8.06
N ARG A 184 -36.74 -14.72 -7.81
CA ARG A 184 -38.16 -14.56 -7.43
C ARG A 184 -38.65 -15.54 -6.34
N LYS A 185 -37.76 -15.93 -5.41
CA LYS A 185 -38.06 -16.86 -4.31
C LYS A 185 -38.11 -16.12 -2.98
N GLY A 186 -39.24 -16.23 -2.29
CA GLY A 186 -39.47 -15.52 -1.02
C GLY A 186 -39.33 -14.01 -1.18
N ARG A 187 -38.51 -13.38 -0.33
CA ARG A 187 -38.20 -11.94 -0.43
C ARG A 187 -37.12 -11.62 -1.46
N VAL A 188 -36.36 -12.60 -1.95
CA VAL A 188 -35.29 -12.37 -2.92
C VAL A 188 -35.89 -12.27 -4.32
N GLU A 189 -35.76 -11.10 -4.93
CA GLU A 189 -36.23 -10.85 -6.30
C GLU A 189 -35.17 -11.30 -7.33
N ALA A 190 -33.93 -10.85 -7.16
CA ALA A 190 -32.86 -11.10 -8.11
C ALA A 190 -31.47 -11.03 -7.47
N LEU A 191 -30.50 -11.71 -8.08
CA LEU A 191 -29.07 -11.53 -7.88
C LEU A 191 -28.53 -10.67 -9.03
N ARG A 192 -27.91 -9.54 -8.71
CA ARG A 192 -27.26 -8.66 -9.67
C ARG A 192 -25.75 -8.91 -9.61
N HIS A 193 -25.14 -9.01 -10.78
CA HIS A 193 -23.70 -9.20 -10.94
C HIS A 193 -23.15 -8.09 -11.81
N THR A 194 -22.12 -7.40 -11.34
CA THR A 194 -21.33 -6.47 -12.17
C THR A 194 -19.97 -7.09 -12.40
N LEU A 195 -19.61 -7.30 -13.66
CA LEU A 195 -18.32 -7.82 -14.10
C LEU A 195 -17.52 -6.70 -14.76
N ILE A 196 -16.31 -6.47 -14.28
CA ILE A 196 -15.39 -5.45 -14.82
C ILE A 196 -14.10 -6.18 -15.23
N PRO A 197 -14.04 -6.69 -16.47
CA PRO A 197 -12.80 -7.22 -17.01
C PRO A 197 -11.88 -6.08 -17.47
N ASN A 198 -10.58 -6.28 -17.31
CA ASN A 198 -9.53 -5.40 -17.79
C ASN A 198 -8.38 -6.24 -18.36
N LEU A 199 -8.08 -6.00 -19.63
CA LEU A 199 -6.94 -6.57 -20.34
C LEU A 199 -5.91 -5.45 -20.54
N SER A 200 -4.68 -5.64 -20.11
CA SER A 200 -3.61 -4.67 -20.31
C SER A 200 -2.41 -5.29 -21.03
N TYR A 201 -1.68 -4.47 -21.76
CA TYR A 201 -0.38 -4.82 -22.31
C TYR A 201 0.63 -3.75 -21.87
N THR A 202 1.81 -4.18 -21.43
CA THR A 202 2.90 -3.30 -21.02
C THR A 202 4.18 -3.76 -21.69
N TYR A 203 4.92 -2.81 -22.27
CA TYR A 203 6.21 -3.02 -22.90
C TYR A 203 7.26 -2.08 -22.34
N ARG A 204 8.43 -2.63 -22.03
CA ARG A 204 9.64 -1.90 -21.65
C ARG A 204 10.84 -2.63 -22.29
N PRO A 205 11.65 -1.97 -23.12
CA PRO A 205 12.87 -2.55 -23.66
C PRO A 205 13.89 -2.93 -22.58
N ASP A 206 14.87 -3.74 -22.94
CA ASP A 206 16.08 -3.89 -22.14
C ASP A 206 17.09 -2.79 -22.51
N PHE A 207 17.29 -1.85 -21.60
CA PHE A 207 18.22 -0.73 -21.82
C PHE A 207 19.69 -1.10 -21.65
N ALA A 208 20.00 -2.35 -21.28
CA ALA A 208 21.36 -2.89 -21.31
C ALA A 208 21.80 -3.40 -22.69
N GLU A 209 20.89 -3.44 -23.67
CA GLU A 209 21.26 -3.74 -25.05
C GLU A 209 22.31 -2.74 -25.57
N SER A 210 23.33 -3.27 -26.26
CA SER A 210 24.47 -2.49 -26.75
C SER A 210 24.08 -1.32 -27.66
N SER A 211 22.95 -1.41 -28.37
CA SER A 211 22.39 -0.38 -29.24
C SER A 211 22.09 0.93 -28.50
N TYR A 212 21.77 0.88 -27.20
CA TYR A 212 21.54 2.05 -26.37
C TYR A 212 22.83 2.68 -25.84
N GLY A 213 23.89 1.88 -25.65
CA GLY A 213 25.18 2.36 -25.16
C GLY A 213 25.22 2.80 -23.68
N TYR A 214 24.18 2.51 -22.89
CA TYR A 214 24.08 2.90 -21.48
C TYR A 214 24.79 1.96 -20.49
N TYR A 215 25.17 0.77 -20.97
CA TYR A 215 25.83 -0.26 -20.19
C TYR A 215 27.11 -0.73 -20.88
N ASP A 216 28.12 -1.03 -20.07
CA ASP A 216 29.30 -1.76 -20.50
C ASP A 216 29.05 -3.26 -20.31
N LYS A 217 29.22 -4.04 -21.39
CA LYS A 217 29.16 -5.50 -21.37
C LYS A 217 30.56 -6.05 -21.16
N LEU A 218 30.83 -6.60 -19.99
CA LEU A 218 32.12 -7.13 -19.58
C LEU A 218 32.08 -8.65 -19.52
N LYS A 219 33.23 -9.31 -19.71
CA LYS A 219 33.39 -10.73 -19.43
C LYS A 219 34.22 -10.92 -18.17
N VAL A 220 33.61 -11.43 -17.11
CA VAL A 220 34.30 -11.75 -15.86
C VAL A 220 34.12 -13.25 -15.60
N ASN A 221 35.24 -13.99 -15.51
CA ASN A 221 35.23 -15.44 -15.32
C ASN A 221 34.31 -16.19 -16.32
N ASN A 222 34.38 -15.78 -17.59
CA ASN A 222 33.56 -16.29 -18.70
C ASN A 222 32.05 -16.07 -18.55
N GLN A 223 31.62 -15.16 -17.68
CA GLN A 223 30.24 -14.71 -17.54
C GLN A 223 30.09 -13.26 -18.01
N ASP A 224 29.00 -13.00 -18.72
CA ASP A 224 28.64 -11.65 -19.12
C ASP A 224 28.15 -10.86 -17.90
N VAL A 225 28.78 -9.71 -17.64
CA VAL A 225 28.44 -8.78 -16.55
C VAL A 225 28.13 -7.42 -17.17
N TYR A 226 26.93 -6.90 -16.91
CA TYR A 226 26.50 -5.58 -17.39
C TYR A 226 26.70 -4.54 -16.29
N ARG A 227 27.39 -3.44 -16.60
CA ARG A 227 27.61 -2.33 -15.68
C ARG A 227 27.06 -1.02 -16.23
N SER A 228 26.23 -0.34 -15.44
CA SER A 228 25.60 0.91 -15.88
C SER A 228 26.62 2.03 -15.89
N LYS A 229 26.69 2.79 -16.99
CA LYS A 229 27.54 4.00 -17.08
C LYS A 229 27.11 5.14 -16.15
N PHE A 230 26.00 4.96 -15.43
CA PHE A 230 25.42 5.90 -14.48
C PHE A 230 25.36 5.33 -13.04
N GLU A 231 26.12 4.26 -12.78
CA GLU A 231 26.17 3.60 -11.46
C GLU A 231 26.58 4.57 -10.34
N GLY A 232 25.69 4.76 -9.37
CA GLY A 232 25.90 5.66 -8.22
C GLY A 232 25.54 7.13 -8.46
N PHE A 233 25.06 7.48 -9.65
CA PHE A 233 24.63 8.84 -9.94
C PHE A 233 23.27 9.16 -9.33
N VAL A 234 23.06 10.43 -8.98
CA VAL A 234 21.97 10.88 -8.12
C VAL A 234 20.57 10.67 -8.71
N MET A 235 20.42 10.74 -10.03
CA MET A 235 19.14 10.45 -10.72
C MET A 235 18.99 8.98 -11.14
N GLY A 236 20.02 8.15 -10.90
CA GLY A 236 20.14 6.81 -11.45
C GLY A 236 20.29 6.82 -12.97
N GLY A 237 19.81 5.76 -13.62
CA GLY A 237 19.81 5.64 -15.07
C GLY A 237 18.83 4.57 -15.54
N PRO A 238 18.78 4.31 -16.85
CA PRO A 238 17.95 3.25 -17.41
C PRO A 238 18.27 1.90 -16.77
N GLY A 239 17.24 1.16 -16.35
CA GLY A 239 17.42 -0.17 -15.73
C GLY A 239 17.54 -1.30 -16.75
N ILE A 240 18.18 -2.40 -16.37
CA ILE A 240 18.28 -3.64 -17.14
C ILE A 240 16.93 -4.38 -17.21
N GLY A 241 16.76 -5.20 -18.25
CA GLY A 241 15.69 -6.18 -18.37
C GLY A 241 14.52 -5.73 -19.24
N LYS A 242 14.09 -6.62 -20.13
CA LYS A 242 12.90 -6.45 -20.98
C LYS A 242 11.64 -6.91 -20.25
N THR A 243 10.58 -6.12 -20.35
CA THR A 243 9.24 -6.53 -19.94
C THR A 243 8.32 -6.45 -21.15
N SER A 244 7.60 -7.53 -21.44
CA SER A 244 6.52 -7.53 -22.42
C SER A 244 5.39 -8.37 -21.85
N ALA A 245 4.44 -7.76 -21.15
CA ALA A 245 3.49 -8.49 -20.33
C ALA A 245 2.05 -8.18 -20.72
N ILE A 246 1.23 -9.24 -20.82
CA ILE A 246 -0.22 -9.15 -20.94
C ILE A 246 -0.81 -9.36 -19.54
N GLY A 247 -1.44 -8.34 -18.98
CA GLY A 247 -2.15 -8.39 -17.71
C GLY A 247 -3.63 -8.69 -17.92
N LEU A 248 -4.19 -9.57 -17.10
CA LEU A 248 -5.63 -9.80 -17.01
C LEU A 248 -6.07 -9.51 -15.58
N SER A 249 -7.10 -8.69 -15.43
CA SER A 249 -7.82 -8.56 -14.17
C SER A 249 -9.33 -8.64 -14.38
N LEU A 250 -9.98 -9.27 -13.41
CA LEU A 250 -11.42 -9.49 -13.40
C LEU A 250 -11.96 -9.08 -12.04
N ASN A 251 -12.85 -8.10 -12.02
CA ASN A 251 -13.48 -7.64 -10.79
C ASN A 251 -14.98 -7.93 -10.85
N ASN A 252 -15.50 -8.55 -9.79
CA ASN A 252 -16.88 -8.96 -9.67
C ASN A 252 -17.52 -8.28 -8.46
N ASN A 253 -18.74 -7.78 -8.62
CA ASN A 253 -19.57 -7.28 -7.53
C ASN A 253 -20.91 -8.01 -7.56
N PHE A 254 -21.39 -8.48 -6.42
CA PHE A 254 -22.65 -9.20 -6.30
C PHE A 254 -23.59 -8.51 -5.31
N GLU A 255 -24.83 -8.23 -5.75
CA GLU A 255 -25.88 -7.63 -4.92
C GLU A 255 -27.15 -8.45 -4.98
N LEU A 256 -27.85 -8.63 -3.85
CA LEU A 256 -29.22 -9.11 -3.83
C LEU A 256 -30.20 -7.94 -3.93
N LYS A 257 -31.22 -8.10 -4.77
CA LYS A 257 -32.42 -7.27 -4.77
C LYS A 257 -33.49 -7.99 -3.95
N VAL A 258 -33.90 -7.40 -2.83
CA VAL A 258 -34.85 -7.99 -1.89
C VAL A 258 -36.08 -7.09 -1.76
N LYS A 259 -37.28 -7.68 -1.72
CA LYS A 259 -38.53 -6.96 -1.46
C LYS A 259 -38.51 -6.40 -0.03
N GLU A 260 -38.79 -5.11 0.11
CA GLU A 260 -38.98 -4.53 1.44
C GLU A 260 -40.21 -5.13 2.11
N LYS A 261 -40.19 -5.23 3.44
CA LYS A 261 -41.42 -5.49 4.20
C LYS A 261 -42.30 -4.26 4.00
N SER A 262 -43.48 -4.42 3.39
CA SER A 262 -44.46 -3.33 3.33
C SER A 262 -45.03 -3.12 4.72
N ASP A 263 -44.79 -1.95 5.31
CA ASP A 263 -45.81 -1.38 6.20
C ASP A 263 -47.02 -1.03 5.33
N SER A 264 -48.19 -1.43 5.82
CA SER A 264 -49.51 -1.18 5.24
C SER A 264 -49.59 0.25 4.67
N VAL A 265 -50.22 0.41 3.49
CA VAL A 265 -50.54 1.69 2.77
C VAL A 265 -49.63 2.09 1.58
N SER A 266 -48.50 1.44 1.29
CA SER A 266 -47.70 1.81 0.08
C SER A 266 -47.93 0.92 -1.16
N VAL A 267 -48.61 1.46 -2.18
CA VAL A 267 -48.96 0.79 -3.47
C VAL A 267 -47.73 0.44 -4.34
N LYS A 268 -46.54 0.99 -4.06
CA LYS A 268 -45.30 0.69 -4.81
C LYS A 268 -44.46 -0.36 -4.06
N ARG A 269 -44.25 -1.52 -4.69
CA ARG A 269 -43.28 -2.54 -4.23
C ARG A 269 -41.88 -1.91 -4.15
N LYS A 270 -41.43 -1.55 -2.95
CA LYS A 270 -40.07 -1.07 -2.72
C LYS A 270 -39.11 -2.25 -2.64
N TYR A 271 -37.95 -2.10 -3.27
CA TYR A 271 -36.88 -3.10 -3.25
C TYR A 271 -35.65 -2.50 -2.57
N LYS A 272 -35.06 -3.25 -1.66
CA LYS A 272 -33.78 -2.93 -1.01
C LYS A 272 -32.66 -3.74 -1.66
N LYS A 273 -31.52 -3.08 -1.91
CA LYS A 273 -30.29 -3.73 -2.35
C LYS A 273 -29.44 -4.13 -1.13
N ILE A 274 -28.90 -5.33 -1.16
CA ILE A 274 -28.00 -5.85 -0.12
C ILE A 274 -26.73 -6.34 -0.84
N SER A 275 -25.58 -5.74 -0.56
CA SER A 275 -24.31 -6.23 -1.10
C SER A 275 -23.98 -7.59 -0.50
N LEU A 276 -23.58 -8.55 -1.35
CA LEU A 276 -23.06 -9.86 -0.93
C LEU A 276 -21.54 -9.90 -1.03
N LEU A 277 -21.01 -9.35 -2.11
CA LEU A 277 -19.57 -9.19 -2.35
C LEU A 277 -19.39 -7.82 -2.99
N ASP A 278 -18.78 -6.92 -2.21
CA ASP A 278 -18.43 -5.58 -2.68
C ASP A 278 -17.32 -5.65 -3.73
N ASN A 279 -16.46 -6.67 -3.66
CA ASN A 279 -15.41 -6.93 -4.62
C ASN A 279 -15.01 -8.41 -4.55
N LEU A 280 -14.89 -9.05 -5.70
CA LEU A 280 -14.16 -10.30 -5.89
C LEU A 280 -13.25 -10.10 -7.10
N GLY A 281 -11.98 -9.79 -6.82
CA GLY A 281 -10.93 -9.53 -7.79
C GLY A 281 -10.08 -10.77 -8.04
N LEU A 282 -9.76 -11.02 -9.31
CA LEU A 282 -8.73 -11.96 -9.75
C LEU A 282 -7.80 -11.21 -10.70
N SER A 283 -6.49 -11.41 -10.58
CA SER A 283 -5.54 -10.84 -11.51
C SER A 283 -4.30 -11.70 -11.68
N SER A 284 -3.74 -11.70 -12.88
CA SER A 284 -2.45 -12.30 -13.21
C SER A 284 -1.87 -11.61 -14.44
N ALA A 285 -0.62 -11.88 -14.77
CA ALA A 285 0.04 -11.34 -15.94
C ALA A 285 0.93 -12.40 -16.59
N TYR A 286 0.96 -12.44 -17.92
CA TYR A 286 1.82 -13.31 -18.70
C TYR A 286 2.95 -12.50 -19.34
N ASN A 287 4.19 -12.71 -18.91
CA ASN A 287 5.38 -12.07 -19.45
C ASN A 287 5.92 -12.84 -20.66
N LEU A 288 5.71 -12.27 -21.84
CA LEU A 288 6.19 -12.77 -23.13
C LEU A 288 7.71 -12.65 -23.30
N ALA A 289 8.39 -11.84 -22.47
CA ALA A 289 9.83 -11.65 -22.55
C ALA A 289 10.63 -12.59 -21.63
N ALA A 290 9.98 -13.36 -20.75
CA ALA A 290 10.65 -14.28 -19.83
C ALA A 290 10.94 -15.63 -20.50
N ASP A 291 12.10 -16.22 -20.24
CA ASP A 291 12.45 -17.56 -20.75
C ASP A 291 11.70 -18.69 -20.03
N SER A 292 11.28 -18.45 -18.80
CA SER A 292 10.52 -19.40 -17.97
C SER A 292 9.66 -18.65 -16.96
N PHE A 293 8.68 -19.35 -16.39
CA PHE A 293 7.77 -18.79 -15.40
C PHE A 293 6.99 -17.58 -15.91
N ASN A 294 6.57 -17.63 -17.17
CA ASN A 294 5.90 -16.54 -17.87
C ASN A 294 4.61 -16.07 -17.18
N LEU A 295 3.84 -16.97 -16.56
CA LEU A 295 2.63 -16.62 -15.83
C LEU A 295 2.98 -16.12 -14.42
N SER A 296 2.52 -14.94 -14.06
CA SER A 296 2.69 -14.41 -12.70
C SER A 296 1.73 -15.11 -11.73
N ASN A 297 1.99 -14.99 -10.43
CA ASN A 297 1.05 -15.48 -9.42
C ASN A 297 -0.36 -14.95 -9.68
N ILE A 298 -1.35 -15.80 -9.44
CA ILE A 298 -2.77 -15.43 -9.51
C ILE A 298 -3.12 -14.76 -8.19
N ALA A 299 -3.19 -13.43 -8.20
CA ALA A 299 -3.62 -12.65 -7.05
C ALA A 299 -5.15 -12.61 -7.00
N PHE A 300 -5.71 -12.79 -5.81
CA PHE A 300 -7.14 -12.71 -5.56
C PHE A 300 -7.44 -11.77 -4.41
N THR A 301 -8.59 -11.09 -4.50
CA THR A 301 -9.14 -10.25 -3.43
C THR A 301 -10.63 -10.52 -3.31
N ALA A 302 -11.15 -10.51 -2.08
CA ALA A 302 -12.57 -10.57 -1.81
C ALA A 302 -12.89 -9.61 -0.66
N ARG A 303 -13.95 -8.81 -0.81
CA ARG A 303 -14.43 -7.91 0.23
C ARG A 303 -15.95 -7.98 0.32
N THR A 304 -16.48 -8.00 1.53
CA THR A 304 -17.92 -7.88 1.76
C THR A 304 -18.23 -7.15 3.06
N LYS A 305 -19.28 -6.33 3.02
CA LYS A 305 -19.88 -5.73 4.20
C LYS A 305 -21.28 -6.29 4.44
N LEU A 306 -21.41 -7.17 5.43
CA LEU A 306 -22.67 -7.82 5.76
C LEU A 306 -23.42 -7.04 6.85
N PHE A 307 -24.66 -6.68 6.55
CA PHE A 307 -25.60 -6.02 7.47
C PHE A 307 -25.06 -4.72 8.13
N SER A 308 -24.05 -4.06 7.54
CA SER A 308 -23.34 -2.91 8.11
C SER A 308 -22.60 -3.14 9.44
N LEU A 309 -22.52 -4.40 9.87
CA LEU A 309 -21.91 -4.83 11.13
C LEU A 309 -20.59 -5.57 10.90
N PHE A 310 -20.55 -6.42 9.89
CA PHE A 310 -19.40 -7.25 9.58
C PHE A 310 -18.71 -6.72 8.32
N ASP A 311 -17.39 -6.57 8.39
CA ASP A 311 -16.52 -6.27 7.26
C ASP A 311 -15.53 -7.43 7.12
N ILE A 312 -15.50 -8.06 5.95
CA ILE A 312 -14.62 -9.18 5.67
C ILE A 312 -13.79 -8.78 4.45
N ALA A 313 -12.48 -8.79 4.60
CA ALA A 313 -11.52 -8.60 3.53
C ALA A 313 -10.59 -9.81 3.49
N TYR A 314 -10.52 -10.47 2.34
CA TYR A 314 -9.64 -11.59 2.08
C TYR A 314 -8.78 -11.26 0.86
N SER A 315 -7.50 -11.56 0.92
CA SER A 315 -6.60 -11.38 -0.22
C SER A 315 -5.50 -12.42 -0.19
N GLY A 316 -4.93 -12.73 -1.33
CA GLY A 316 -3.84 -13.69 -1.40
C GLY A 316 -3.31 -13.86 -2.80
N SER A 317 -2.35 -14.77 -2.94
CA SER A 317 -1.76 -15.08 -4.22
C SER A 317 -1.41 -16.56 -4.31
N ILE A 318 -1.59 -17.10 -5.51
CA ILE A 318 -1.31 -18.51 -5.83
C ILE A 318 -0.21 -18.54 -6.88
N ASP A 319 0.88 -19.26 -6.62
CA ASP A 319 1.89 -19.60 -7.62
C ASP A 319 1.39 -20.78 -8.45
N PRO A 320 1.10 -20.60 -9.76
CA PRO A 320 0.50 -21.65 -10.58
C PRO A 320 1.48 -22.80 -10.92
N TYR A 321 2.77 -22.64 -10.62
CA TYR A 321 3.80 -23.61 -10.98
C TYR A 321 4.00 -24.67 -9.91
N GLU A 322 4.33 -25.88 -10.36
CA GLU A 322 4.67 -27.01 -9.49
C GLU A 322 5.98 -26.75 -8.78
N ARG A 323 6.08 -27.31 -7.57
CA ARG A 323 7.32 -27.36 -6.81
C ARG A 323 7.72 -28.79 -6.54
N ILE A 324 9.01 -29.06 -6.67
CA ILE A 324 9.61 -30.35 -6.35
C ILE A 324 10.57 -30.20 -5.18
N THR A 325 10.77 -31.29 -4.45
CA THR A 325 11.82 -31.36 -3.43
C THR A 325 13.11 -31.79 -4.09
N ASP A 326 14.11 -30.93 -4.02
CA ASP A 326 15.47 -31.14 -4.55
C ASP A 326 16.44 -31.31 -3.37
N THR A 327 17.63 -31.87 -3.60
CA THR A 327 18.60 -32.16 -2.53
C THR A 327 19.94 -31.49 -2.86
N THR A 328 20.46 -30.68 -1.94
CA THR A 328 21.78 -30.06 -2.09
C THR A 328 22.88 -31.11 -2.06
N LYS A 329 24.09 -30.76 -2.53
CA LYS A 329 25.28 -31.62 -2.41
C LYS A 329 25.61 -32.01 -0.96
N THR A 330 25.15 -31.23 0.02
CA THR A 330 25.30 -31.47 1.47
C THR A 330 24.18 -32.33 2.07
N GLY A 331 23.25 -32.86 1.24
CA GLY A 331 22.13 -33.70 1.67
C GLY A 331 20.89 -32.94 2.17
N SER A 332 20.90 -31.61 2.14
CA SER A 332 19.78 -30.80 2.60
C SER A 332 18.67 -30.73 1.56
N LYS A 333 17.43 -31.09 1.93
CA LYS A 333 16.27 -31.01 1.05
C LYS A 333 15.76 -29.56 0.95
N TYR A 334 15.39 -29.10 -0.24
CA TYR A 334 14.79 -27.78 -0.44
C TYR A 334 13.71 -27.82 -1.52
N SER A 335 12.73 -26.91 -1.42
CA SER A 335 11.64 -26.82 -2.39
C SER A 335 12.03 -25.90 -3.54
N ARG A 336 12.06 -26.44 -4.76
CA ARG A 336 12.37 -25.71 -5.99
C ARG A 336 11.15 -25.64 -6.90
N ARG A 337 10.86 -24.45 -7.41
CA ARG A 337 9.85 -24.20 -8.45
C ARG A 337 10.35 -24.75 -9.79
N ILE A 338 9.48 -25.38 -10.57
CA ILE A 338 9.76 -25.85 -11.93
C ILE A 338 8.78 -25.26 -12.93
N ASN A 339 9.19 -25.06 -14.18
CA ASN A 339 8.40 -24.37 -15.21
C ASN A 339 7.28 -25.28 -15.80
N GLU A 340 6.46 -25.85 -14.92
CA GLU A 340 5.32 -26.69 -15.25
C GLU A 340 4.13 -26.29 -14.37
N PHE A 341 2.93 -26.21 -14.93
CA PHE A 341 1.75 -25.87 -14.14
C PHE A 341 1.33 -27.03 -13.23
N GLN A 342 1.06 -26.74 -11.96
CA GLN A 342 0.61 -27.72 -10.98
C GLN A 342 -0.70 -28.40 -11.39
N LEU A 343 -1.60 -27.65 -12.05
CA LEU A 343 -2.88 -28.17 -12.53
C LEU A 343 -2.70 -29.36 -13.50
N ASN A 344 -1.57 -29.43 -14.22
CA ASN A 344 -1.31 -30.46 -15.22
C ASN A 344 -0.81 -31.78 -14.61
N LYS A 345 -0.24 -31.75 -13.40
CA LYS A 345 0.45 -32.94 -12.85
C LYS A 345 -0.44 -33.88 -12.05
N ILE A 346 -1.48 -33.39 -11.36
CA ILE A 346 -2.29 -34.24 -10.47
C ILE A 346 -3.76 -33.83 -10.49
N LYS A 347 -4.65 -34.79 -10.83
CA LYS A 347 -6.10 -34.67 -10.57
C LYS A 347 -6.31 -34.40 -9.07
N GLY A 348 -6.74 -33.19 -8.72
CA GLY A 348 -7.08 -32.80 -7.33
C GLY A 348 -6.08 -31.90 -6.61
N LYS A 349 -4.91 -31.55 -7.19
CA LYS A 349 -3.93 -30.65 -6.53
C LYS A 349 -4.23 -29.14 -6.62
N GLY A 350 -5.39 -28.76 -7.16
CA GLY A 350 -5.80 -27.36 -7.28
C GLY A 350 -5.06 -26.58 -8.38
N ILE A 351 -5.20 -25.25 -8.34
CA ILE A 351 -4.70 -24.33 -9.39
C ILE A 351 -3.26 -23.82 -9.13
N GLY A 352 -2.61 -24.27 -8.05
CA GLY A 352 -1.25 -23.86 -7.68
C GLY A 352 -0.99 -23.87 -6.16
N ASN A 353 0.15 -23.32 -5.76
CA ASN A 353 0.59 -23.20 -4.38
C ASN A 353 0.17 -21.85 -3.78
N LEU A 354 -0.49 -21.85 -2.62
CA LEU A 354 -0.80 -20.62 -1.91
C LEU A 354 0.50 -19.98 -1.39
N VAL A 355 0.81 -18.76 -1.83
CA VAL A 355 2.04 -18.04 -1.45
C VAL A 355 1.78 -17.07 -0.30
N THR A 356 0.65 -16.36 -0.40
CA THR A 356 0.22 -15.38 0.60
C THR A 356 -1.27 -15.51 0.83
N SER A 357 -1.74 -15.32 2.06
CA SER A 357 -3.16 -15.27 2.38
C SER A 357 -3.40 -14.39 3.60
N ASN A 358 -4.14 -13.29 3.39
CA ASN A 358 -4.48 -12.32 4.42
C ASN A 358 -6.00 -12.26 4.56
N LEU A 359 -6.50 -12.59 5.74
CA LEU A 359 -7.89 -12.50 6.12
C LEU A 359 -8.04 -11.48 7.24
N ALA A 360 -8.81 -10.44 6.99
CA ALA A 360 -9.24 -9.46 7.97
C ALA A 360 -10.75 -9.55 8.14
N PHE A 361 -11.19 -9.79 9.36
CA PHE A 361 -12.59 -9.79 9.76
C PHE A 361 -12.77 -8.70 10.80
N SER A 362 -13.76 -7.84 10.64
CA SER A 362 -14.08 -6.80 11.60
C SER A 362 -15.57 -6.79 11.89
N PHE A 363 -15.90 -6.68 13.17
CA PHE A 363 -17.24 -6.53 13.68
C PHE A 363 -17.33 -5.18 14.39
N ASN A 364 -18.32 -4.37 14.02
CA ASN A 364 -18.56 -3.06 14.61
C ASN A 364 -20.04 -2.91 14.99
N LEU A 365 -20.29 -2.86 16.29
CA LEU A 365 -21.60 -2.66 16.88
C LEU A 365 -21.59 -1.39 17.71
N ASN A 366 -22.64 -0.58 17.59
CA ASN A 366 -22.83 0.59 18.43
C ASN A 366 -24.31 0.75 18.77
N SER A 367 -24.58 1.53 19.81
CA SER A 367 -25.94 1.81 20.30
C SER A 367 -26.88 2.33 19.20
N GLU A 368 -26.42 3.21 18.31
CA GLU A 368 -27.22 3.75 17.20
C GLU A 368 -27.65 2.69 16.18
N LYS A 369 -26.77 1.73 15.84
CA LYS A 369 -27.09 0.64 14.91
C LYS A 369 -28.12 -0.35 15.50
N LEU A 370 -28.24 -0.42 16.82
CA LEU A 370 -29.25 -1.21 17.53
C LEU A 370 -30.57 -0.48 17.71
N LYS A 371 -30.58 0.87 17.65
CA LYS A 371 -31.80 1.65 17.56
C LYS A 371 -32.48 1.35 16.22
N ARG A 372 -33.31 0.30 16.21
CA ARG A 372 -34.48 0.27 15.33
C ARG A 372 -35.14 1.63 15.46
N LYS A 373 -35.39 2.32 14.34
CA LYS A 373 -36.31 3.45 14.28
C LYS A 373 -37.67 2.96 14.78
N LYS A 374 -37.90 2.93 16.10
CA LYS A 374 -39.25 3.02 16.64
C LYS A 374 -39.71 4.39 16.19
N LYS A 375 -40.58 4.41 15.17
CA LYS A 375 -41.47 5.57 15.01
C LYS A 375 -42.18 5.73 16.36
N PRO A 376 -42.38 6.97 16.85
CA PRO A 376 -43.24 7.16 17.99
C PRO A 376 -44.57 6.48 17.68
N GLU A 377 -44.93 5.50 18.51
CA GLU A 377 -46.29 4.97 18.55
C GLU A 377 -47.13 6.14 19.06
N VAL A 378 -47.81 6.81 18.13
CA VAL A 378 -48.93 7.67 18.51
C VAL A 378 -50.04 6.70 18.87
N ASP A 379 -50.41 6.69 20.14
CA ASP A 379 -51.50 5.87 20.66
C ASP A 379 -52.81 6.32 19.98
N GLU A 380 -53.32 5.53 19.04
CA GLU A 380 -54.54 5.82 18.25
C GLU A 380 -55.84 5.70 19.06
N ARG A 381 -55.78 5.68 20.39
CA ARG A 381 -56.97 5.67 21.27
C ARG A 381 -57.51 7.04 21.63
N ALA A 382 -56.88 8.13 21.19
CA ALA A 382 -57.46 9.48 21.27
C ALA A 382 -58.16 9.86 19.95
N SER A 383 -59.14 9.07 19.53
CA SER A 383 -60.08 9.48 18.48
C SER A 383 -61.06 10.49 19.09
N GLY A 384 -60.89 11.79 18.80
CA GLY A 384 -61.98 12.74 19.06
C GLY A 384 -61.69 14.23 19.26
N ILE A 385 -60.46 14.75 19.15
CA ILE A 385 -60.24 16.20 19.27
C ILE A 385 -59.32 16.72 18.16
N GLN A 386 -59.81 17.73 17.46
CA GLN A 386 -59.18 18.43 16.33
C GLN A 386 -57.76 18.92 16.69
N ALA A 387 -56.88 18.89 15.69
CA ALA A 387 -55.51 19.35 15.77
C ALA A 387 -55.41 20.83 16.22
N MET A 388 -55.11 21.05 17.50
CA MET A 388 -54.53 22.31 17.97
C MET A 388 -53.01 22.19 17.92
N SER A 389 -52.38 23.28 17.46
CA SER A 389 -50.92 23.51 17.60
C SER A 389 -50.50 23.25 19.05
N PRO A 390 -49.28 22.74 19.30
CA PRO A 390 -48.87 22.29 20.62
C PRO A 390 -49.01 23.45 21.61
N THR A 391 -50.01 23.38 22.49
CA THR A 391 -50.27 24.38 23.51
C THR A 391 -49.08 24.41 24.48
N ASP A 392 -48.79 25.60 25.02
CA ASP A 392 -47.72 25.82 26.01
C ASP A 392 -47.78 24.86 27.21
N GLU A 393 -48.92 24.24 27.47
CA GLU A 393 -49.12 23.23 28.51
C GLU A 393 -48.40 21.90 28.24
N VAL A 394 -48.37 21.40 27.00
CA VAL A 394 -47.64 20.17 26.63
C VAL A 394 -46.13 20.42 26.65
N LEU A 395 -45.70 21.60 26.19
CA LEU A 395 -44.30 22.03 26.31
C LEU A 395 -43.89 22.29 27.77
N ARG A 396 -44.81 22.77 28.61
CA ARG A 396 -44.60 22.93 30.06
C ARG A 396 -44.49 21.58 30.76
N ASP A 397 -45.28 20.59 30.39
CA ASP A 397 -45.21 19.26 31.01
C ASP A 397 -43.92 18.52 30.62
N ILE A 398 -43.44 18.69 29.38
CA ILE A 398 -42.11 18.23 28.94
C ILE A 398 -40.98 18.99 29.65
N LYS A 399 -41.15 20.30 29.92
CA LYS A 399 -40.18 21.13 30.68
C LYS A 399 -40.16 20.83 32.18
N ASN A 400 -41.31 20.49 32.76
CA ASN A 400 -41.48 20.26 34.20
C ASN A 400 -41.20 18.80 34.59
N ASN A 401 -41.36 17.86 33.66
CA ASN A 401 -41.03 16.44 33.83
C ASN A 401 -40.00 15.94 32.79
N PRO A 402 -38.79 16.55 32.69
CA PRO A 402 -37.78 16.13 31.71
C PRO A 402 -37.35 14.65 31.90
N ASN A 403 -37.57 14.09 33.10
CA ASN A 403 -37.29 12.69 33.43
C ASN A 403 -38.27 11.67 32.79
N ASN A 404 -39.46 12.09 32.34
CA ASN A 404 -40.44 11.17 31.74
C ASN A 404 -40.22 10.91 30.24
N TYR A 405 -39.32 11.66 29.58
CA TYR A 405 -38.98 11.50 28.15
C TYR A 405 -37.47 11.53 27.87
N LEU A 406 -36.64 11.15 28.84
CA LEU A 406 -35.23 10.89 28.58
C LEU A 406 -35.06 9.50 27.94
N ASP A 407 -34.84 9.46 26.62
CA ASP A 407 -34.23 8.31 25.96
C ASP A 407 -32.77 8.20 26.46
N PHE A 408 -32.60 7.63 27.67
CA PHE A 408 -31.32 7.29 28.28
C PHE A 408 -30.67 6.11 27.55
N THR A 409 -30.45 6.24 26.24
CA THR A 409 -29.56 5.31 25.55
C THR A 409 -28.13 5.74 25.82
N ILE A 410 -27.55 5.15 26.85
CA ILE A 410 -26.12 5.22 27.12
C ILE A 410 -25.35 4.79 25.86
N PRO A 411 -24.55 5.68 25.22
CA PRO A 411 -23.87 5.33 23.99
C PRO A 411 -22.68 4.41 24.32
N TRP A 412 -22.68 3.27 23.67
CA TRP A 412 -21.58 2.31 23.67
C TRP A 412 -21.22 1.90 22.24
N SER A 413 -19.97 1.51 22.06
CA SER A 413 -19.49 0.86 20.85
C SER A 413 -18.53 -0.28 21.19
N ILE A 414 -18.61 -1.34 20.39
CA ILE A 414 -17.72 -2.49 20.43
C ILE A 414 -17.19 -2.71 19.03
N TYR A 415 -15.87 -2.81 18.94
CA TYR A 415 -15.14 -3.14 17.74
C TYR A 415 -14.27 -4.37 18.00
N LEU A 416 -14.47 -5.42 17.21
CA LEU A 416 -13.65 -6.62 17.23
C LEU A 416 -13.01 -6.79 15.85
N ALA A 417 -11.71 -7.05 15.81
CA ALA A 417 -10.98 -7.31 14.58
C ALA A 417 -10.18 -8.61 14.73
N TYR A 418 -10.41 -9.56 13.84
CA TYR A 418 -9.58 -10.74 13.67
C TYR A 418 -8.73 -10.58 12.41
N ASN A 419 -7.44 -10.80 12.52
CA ASN A 419 -6.51 -10.78 11.39
C ASN A 419 -5.75 -12.09 11.35
N LEU A 420 -5.62 -12.68 10.15
CA LEU A 420 -4.78 -13.84 9.86
C LEU A 420 -3.92 -13.49 8.65
N ASN A 421 -2.61 -13.61 8.81
CA ASN A 421 -1.63 -13.43 7.75
C ASN A 421 -0.84 -14.72 7.60
N TYR A 422 -0.88 -15.30 6.41
CA TYR A 422 -0.10 -16.45 5.99
C TYR A 422 0.89 -16.00 4.93
N ASN A 423 2.16 -16.36 5.13
CA ASN A 423 3.23 -16.21 4.15
C ASN A 423 4.01 -17.51 4.07
N GLN A 424 4.22 -17.99 2.86
CA GLN A 424 5.10 -19.12 2.62
C GLN A 424 6.57 -18.64 2.62
N TYR A 425 7.39 -19.17 3.54
CA TYR A 425 8.83 -18.90 3.55
C TYR A 425 9.62 -20.05 2.93
N PHE A 426 10.44 -19.72 1.93
CA PHE A 426 11.35 -20.67 1.30
C PHE A 426 12.72 -20.58 1.98
N VAL A 427 12.98 -21.48 2.92
CA VAL A 427 14.29 -21.60 3.57
C VAL A 427 14.97 -22.88 3.07
N PRO A 428 16.27 -22.86 2.73
CA PRO A 428 17.02 -24.09 2.49
C PRO A 428 16.88 -25.06 3.68
N GLY A 429 16.44 -26.30 3.44
CA GLY A 429 16.23 -27.30 4.50
C GLY A 429 14.79 -27.46 5.00
N ALA A 430 13.92 -26.46 4.86
CA ALA A 430 12.49 -26.55 5.20
C ALA A 430 11.68 -25.41 4.56
N SER A 431 10.58 -25.75 3.86
CA SER A 431 9.52 -24.74 3.66
C SER A 431 8.79 -24.59 5.00
N ARG A 432 8.80 -23.39 5.57
CA ARG A 432 8.05 -23.10 6.79
C ARG A 432 6.90 -22.17 6.45
N ASP A 433 5.71 -22.61 6.80
CA ASP A 433 4.52 -21.78 6.76
C ASP A 433 4.56 -20.80 7.92
N GLY A 434 4.64 -19.52 7.61
CA GLY A 434 4.53 -18.45 8.58
C GLY A 434 3.08 -18.00 8.71
N TYR A 435 2.45 -18.29 9.84
CA TYR A 435 1.13 -17.76 10.14
C TYR A 435 1.17 -16.87 11.39
N ASN A 436 0.65 -15.66 11.25
CA ASN A 436 0.39 -14.76 12.36
C ASN A 436 -1.09 -14.44 12.40
N HIS A 437 -1.74 -14.71 13.52
CA HIS A 437 -3.12 -14.33 13.72
C HIS A 437 -3.36 -13.69 15.09
N SER A 438 -4.21 -12.67 15.09
CA SER A 438 -4.46 -11.86 16.28
C SER A 438 -5.90 -11.38 16.29
N ILE A 439 -6.46 -11.28 17.49
CA ILE A 439 -7.72 -10.59 17.74
C ILE A 439 -7.40 -9.27 18.43
N THR A 440 -7.97 -8.18 17.96
CA THR A 440 -7.96 -6.89 18.64
C THR A 440 -9.39 -6.53 19.00
N TYR A 441 -9.62 -6.11 20.23
CA TYR A 441 -10.94 -5.68 20.69
C TYR A 441 -10.82 -4.32 21.36
N ASN A 442 -11.68 -3.42 20.94
CA ASN A 442 -11.76 -2.06 21.43
C ASN A 442 -13.21 -1.73 21.69
N GLY A 443 -13.45 -0.83 22.63
CA GLY A 443 -14.78 -0.32 22.84
C GLY A 443 -14.78 0.91 23.72
N ASP A 444 -15.92 1.58 23.68
CA ASP A 444 -16.24 2.63 24.61
C ASP A 444 -17.63 2.40 25.18
N LEU A 445 -17.75 2.65 26.47
CA LEU A 445 -18.98 2.57 27.23
C LEU A 445 -19.11 3.87 28.00
N SER A 446 -20.16 4.62 27.73
CA SER A 446 -20.54 5.68 28.67
C SER A 446 -21.20 4.98 29.87
N LEU A 447 -20.78 5.20 31.12
CA LEU A 447 -21.46 4.58 32.27
C LEU A 447 -22.65 5.43 32.73
N SER A 448 -22.56 6.73 32.49
CA SER A 448 -23.62 7.73 32.64
C SER A 448 -23.31 8.92 31.73
N GLU A 449 -24.14 9.96 31.72
CA GLU A 449 -23.91 11.17 30.90
C GLU A 449 -22.53 11.82 31.10
N LYS A 450 -21.94 11.64 32.29
CA LYS A 450 -20.67 12.28 32.68
C LYS A 450 -19.50 11.31 32.73
N TRP A 451 -19.70 10.02 32.49
CA TRP A 451 -18.65 9.01 32.60
C TRP A 451 -18.48 8.28 31.29
N LYS A 452 -17.24 8.22 30.80
CA LYS A 452 -16.87 7.45 29.62
C LYS A 452 -15.66 6.58 29.92
N VAL A 453 -15.79 5.29 29.66
CA VAL A 453 -14.71 4.31 29.75
C VAL A 453 -14.41 3.83 28.34
N GLN A 454 -13.14 3.87 27.95
CA GLN A 454 -12.63 3.26 26.74
C GLN A 454 -11.69 2.12 27.10
N PHE A 455 -11.74 1.03 26.35
CA PHE A 455 -10.77 -0.05 26.47
C PHE A 455 -10.21 -0.41 25.09
N SER A 456 -8.95 -0.82 25.07
CA SER A 456 -8.24 -1.32 23.90
C SER A 456 -7.35 -2.46 24.35
N SER A 457 -7.47 -3.62 23.73
CA SER A 457 -6.65 -4.78 24.03
C SER A 457 -6.63 -5.73 22.83
N GLY A 458 -5.86 -6.80 22.95
CA GLY A 458 -5.76 -7.80 21.91
C GLY A 458 -5.09 -9.07 22.40
N TYR A 459 -5.14 -10.09 21.55
CA TYR A 459 -4.58 -11.39 21.81
C TYR A 459 -3.90 -11.91 20.55
N ASN A 460 -2.59 -12.17 20.64
CA ASN A 460 -1.85 -12.85 19.60
C ASN A 460 -2.06 -14.36 19.77
N LEU A 461 -2.84 -14.96 18.88
CA LEU A 461 -3.19 -16.38 18.91
C LEU A 461 -1.98 -17.27 18.55
N THR A 462 -1.03 -16.75 17.76
CA THR A 462 0.20 -17.48 17.39
C THR A 462 1.12 -17.61 18.59
N GLN A 463 1.35 -16.51 19.31
CA GLN A 463 2.21 -16.48 20.50
C GLN A 463 1.48 -16.90 21.78
N LYS A 464 0.15 -16.96 21.75
CA LYS A 464 -0.74 -17.20 22.89
C LYS A 464 -0.60 -16.16 24.00
N LEU A 465 -0.34 -14.91 23.62
CA LEU A 465 -0.08 -13.79 24.54
C LEU A 465 -1.09 -12.67 24.36
N VAL A 466 -1.50 -12.07 25.49
CA VAL A 466 -2.30 -10.83 25.51
C VAL A 466 -1.41 -9.66 25.09
N THR A 467 -1.83 -8.89 24.10
CA THR A 467 -1.08 -7.71 23.65
C THR A 467 -1.35 -6.52 24.56
N TYR A 468 -0.65 -5.42 24.31
CA TYR A 468 -0.84 -4.14 25.01
C TYR A 468 -2.31 -3.81 25.28
N THR A 469 -2.63 -3.64 26.57
CA THR A 469 -3.98 -3.34 27.07
C THR A 469 -4.00 -1.94 27.67
N ARG A 470 -4.99 -1.14 27.32
CA ARG A 470 -5.18 0.21 27.85
C ARG A 470 -6.64 0.45 28.20
N PHE A 471 -6.84 1.12 29.33
CA PHE A 471 -8.09 1.71 29.75
C PHE A 471 -7.97 3.24 29.73
N GLY A 472 -8.94 3.90 29.10
CA GLY A 472 -9.18 5.33 29.24
C GLY A 472 -10.43 5.53 30.08
N ILE A 473 -10.37 6.40 31.07
CA ILE A 473 -11.53 6.75 31.89
C ILE A 473 -11.62 8.26 31.90
N THR A 474 -12.73 8.81 31.40
CA THR A 474 -12.99 10.24 31.38
C THR A 474 -14.23 10.53 32.22
N ARG A 475 -14.14 11.53 33.10
CA ARG A 475 -15.28 12.05 33.85
C ARG A 475 -15.44 13.54 33.63
N ASP A 476 -16.65 13.93 33.28
CA ASP A 476 -17.10 15.31 33.27
C ASP A 476 -17.48 15.76 34.69
N LEU A 477 -16.81 16.79 35.20
CA LEU A 477 -17.01 17.39 36.51
C LEU A 477 -17.58 18.82 36.39
N HIS A 478 -18.36 19.09 35.33
CA HIS A 478 -18.95 20.38 34.98
C HIS A 478 -17.94 21.41 34.46
N CYS A 479 -17.15 22.04 35.34
CA CYS A 479 -16.11 23.00 34.95
C CYS A 479 -14.75 22.34 34.67
N TRP A 480 -14.60 21.09 35.09
CA TRP A 480 -13.38 20.31 35.00
C TRP A 480 -13.62 19.01 34.24
N VAL A 481 -12.56 18.48 33.64
CA VAL A 481 -12.54 17.14 33.04
C VAL A 481 -11.40 16.36 33.66
N MET A 482 -11.76 15.23 34.23
CA MET A 482 -10.82 14.23 34.72
C MET A 482 -10.59 13.20 33.64
N SER A 483 -9.32 12.86 33.36
CA SER A 483 -8.95 11.76 32.47
C SER A 483 -7.87 10.89 33.10
N LEU A 484 -8.10 9.58 33.14
CA LEU A 484 -7.14 8.57 33.56
C LEU A 484 -6.86 7.63 32.39
N ASN A 485 -5.61 7.54 31.98
CA ASN A 485 -5.11 6.55 31.03
C ASN A 485 -4.32 5.52 31.81
N TRP A 486 -4.76 4.27 31.84
CA TRP A 486 -4.13 3.20 32.60
C TRP A 486 -3.73 2.04 31.67
N VAL A 487 -2.51 1.59 31.84
CA VAL A 487 -1.90 0.43 31.18
C VAL A 487 -1.52 -0.53 32.30
N PRO A 488 -2.29 -1.61 32.53
CA PRO A 488 -1.91 -2.61 33.52
C PRO A 488 -0.66 -3.38 33.06
N PRO A 489 0.15 -3.90 34.00
CA PRO A 489 1.08 -4.97 33.69
C PRO A 489 0.29 -6.20 33.24
N ILE A 490 0.81 -6.89 32.22
CA ILE A 490 0.25 -8.10 31.63
C ILE A 490 1.25 -9.24 31.87
N PRO A 491 0.97 -10.16 32.80
CA PRO A 491 1.85 -11.28 33.11
C PRO A 491 2.26 -12.05 31.84
N GLY A 492 3.56 -12.28 31.70
CA GLY A 492 4.13 -13.02 30.56
C GLY A 492 4.23 -12.26 29.25
N THR A 493 3.82 -10.98 29.18
CA THR A 493 4.00 -10.14 27.98
C THR A 493 4.61 -8.77 28.29
N ILE A 494 4.05 -8.04 29.26
CA ILE A 494 4.48 -6.69 29.62
C ILE A 494 4.49 -6.61 31.14
N ASN A 495 5.67 -6.73 31.76
CA ASN A 495 5.78 -6.69 33.22
C ASN A 495 5.71 -5.26 33.79
N SER A 496 5.56 -4.24 32.94
CA SER A 496 5.49 -2.85 33.36
C SER A 496 4.09 -2.26 33.19
N GLY A 497 3.58 -1.65 34.24
CA GLY A 497 2.35 -0.87 34.22
C GLY A 497 2.63 0.63 34.16
N SER A 498 1.67 1.40 33.66
CA SER A 498 1.72 2.85 33.75
C SER A 498 0.34 3.46 33.91
N TYR A 499 0.27 4.64 34.52
CA TYR A 499 -0.91 5.48 34.41
C TYR A 499 -0.54 6.95 34.24
N ASN A 500 -1.40 7.66 33.51
CA ASN A 500 -1.38 9.11 33.35
C ASN A 500 -2.76 9.63 33.80
N PHE A 501 -2.79 10.37 34.89
CA PHE A 501 -3.96 11.07 35.39
C PHE A 501 -3.83 12.56 35.07
N GLN A 502 -4.88 13.15 34.54
CA GLN A 502 -4.97 14.58 34.28
C GLN A 502 -6.32 15.12 34.74
N LEU A 503 -6.30 16.31 35.33
CA LEU A 503 -7.48 17.09 35.66
C LEU A 503 -7.30 18.48 35.04
N ASN A 504 -8.16 18.82 34.08
CA ASN A 504 -8.09 20.04 33.28
C ASN A 504 -9.36 20.88 33.47
N VAL A 505 -9.25 22.21 33.48
CA VAL A 505 -10.41 23.11 33.36
C VAL A 505 -10.92 23.10 31.91
N LYS A 506 -12.23 23.05 31.69
CA LYS A 506 -12.81 23.03 30.33
C LYS A 506 -12.66 24.34 29.56
N SER A 507 -12.62 25.46 30.27
CA SER A 507 -12.54 26.80 29.70
C SER A 507 -11.27 26.95 28.86
N SER A 508 -11.40 27.38 27.61
CA SER A 508 -10.26 27.64 26.72
C SER A 508 -9.35 28.77 27.22
N VAL A 509 -9.82 29.61 28.13
CA VAL A 509 -9.06 30.74 28.71
C VAL A 509 -8.21 30.31 29.93
N LEU A 510 -8.51 29.16 30.55
CA LEU A 510 -7.87 28.69 31.79
C LEU A 510 -7.15 27.34 31.60
N GLN A 511 -6.72 27.02 30.37
CA GLN A 511 -6.09 25.73 30.04
C GLN A 511 -4.76 25.49 30.78
N ASP A 512 -4.12 26.55 31.29
CA ASP A 512 -2.91 26.46 32.09
C ASP A 512 -3.14 25.83 33.47
N LEU A 513 -4.39 25.84 33.96
CA LEU A 513 -4.75 25.28 35.25
C LEU A 513 -5.05 23.79 35.12
N LYS A 514 -3.98 22.98 35.15
CA LYS A 514 -4.02 21.53 35.03
C LYS A 514 -3.23 20.83 36.13
N LEU A 515 -3.78 19.73 36.64
CA LEU A 515 -3.05 18.79 37.51
C LEU A 515 -2.73 17.55 36.69
N THR A 516 -1.46 17.19 36.58
CA THR A 516 -1.01 15.98 35.87
C THR A 516 -0.19 15.10 36.81
N LYS A 517 -0.49 13.80 36.83
CA LYS A 517 0.28 12.79 37.57
C LYS A 517 0.58 11.60 36.67
N ASN A 518 1.86 11.32 36.49
CA ASN A 518 2.36 10.21 35.69
C ASN A 518 3.08 9.23 36.60
N ARG A 519 2.76 7.93 36.50
CA ARG A 519 3.48 6.88 37.21
C ARG A 519 3.76 5.72 36.26
N PHE A 520 4.98 5.21 36.35
CA PHE A 520 5.43 3.97 35.71
C PHE A 520 5.92 3.02 36.81
N TRP A 521 5.65 1.73 36.67
CA TRP A 521 6.17 0.71 37.58
C TRP A 521 6.39 -0.61 36.84
N THR A 522 7.21 -1.48 37.43
CA THR A 522 7.48 -2.82 36.91
C THR A 522 7.20 -3.83 38.03
N ASP A 523 6.38 -4.82 37.74
CA ASP A 523 6.18 -5.97 38.62
C ASP A 523 7.32 -6.96 38.36
N GLN A 524 7.99 -7.41 39.43
CA GLN A 524 9.11 -8.36 39.37
C GLN A 524 8.64 -9.78 39.07
#